data_AF-A0A7K2EDF2-F1
#
_entry.id   AF-A0A7K2EDF2-F1
#
_cell.length_a   1.000
_cell.length_b   1.000
_cell.length_c   1.000
_cell.angle_alpha   90.00
_cell.angle_beta   90.00
_cell.angle_gamma   90.00
#
_symmetry.space_group_name_H-M   'P 1'
#
loop_
_entity.id
_entity.type
_entity.pdbx_description
1 polymer ?
#
loop_
_entity_poly.entity_id
_entity_poly.type
_entity_poly.pdbx_seq_one_letter_code
_entity_poly.pdbx_strand_id
1 'polypeptide(L)'
;IYLFKNNTDSAGNSYGCHENYLTTRREELAEYSEVLIPFLVTRQIYAGAGKILLTPRGAKYCISQRAEHIWEGVSSATTRSRPIINTRDEPHANAELFRRLHVIVGDSNMSEYATFLKVGACSILLQMLEEPSIVLRDMTLENPIRAIREISHDDFEKISDGSRPWRRVRLANGRQLSALDIQREYFERAQEFSTRFDLGVEQKRALQMWGHCLERLEADPLSLDRECDWVIKYRLINHYRERNGLTWDDPRLALLDLKYHDVSRDRGLFYKLQQRDLVESICLEDDVLEAMHRPPQTTRARLRGEFVRRAKERKRDYTVDWVHLKLNDQAQRTVLCKDPFKSHDERVEKLIASL
;
A
#
# COMPACT_ATOMS: atom_id res chain seq x y z
N ILE A 1 19.91 11.89 -13.15
CA ILE A 1 19.33 10.60 -12.68
C ILE A 1 17.84 10.81 -12.50
N TYR A 2 17.00 9.91 -13.00
CA TYR A 2 15.56 9.90 -12.75
C TYR A 2 15.24 8.72 -11.82
N LEU A 3 14.34 8.95 -10.86
CA LEU A 3 13.83 7.94 -9.95
C LEU A 3 12.31 8.05 -9.96
N PHE A 4 11.63 6.92 -10.17
CA PHE A 4 10.18 6.87 -10.25
C PHE A 4 9.62 6.02 -9.12
N LYS A 5 8.65 6.55 -8.37
CA LYS A 5 7.92 5.82 -7.35
C LYS A 5 6.67 5.18 -7.96
N ASN A 6 6.88 4.23 -8.86
CA ASN A 6 5.82 3.47 -9.54
C ASN A 6 6.07 1.96 -9.39
N ASN A 7 5.54 1.12 -10.29
CA ASN A 7 5.68 -0.34 -10.22
C ASN A 7 6.11 -1.03 -11.50
N THR A 8 6.25 -0.31 -12.61
CA THR A 8 6.60 -0.90 -13.91
C THR A 8 7.42 0.06 -14.77
N ASP A 9 8.29 -0.48 -15.61
CA ASP A 9 9.02 0.29 -16.62
C ASP A 9 8.52 0.00 -18.05
N SER A 10 9.08 0.70 -19.03
CA SER A 10 8.76 0.51 -20.45
C SER A 10 9.24 -0.82 -21.03
N ALA A 11 10.13 -1.54 -20.34
CA ALA A 11 10.61 -2.86 -20.75
C ALA A 11 9.70 -3.99 -20.23
N GLY A 12 8.62 -3.66 -19.51
CA GLY A 12 7.68 -4.63 -18.95
C GLY A 12 8.15 -5.25 -17.64
N ASN A 13 9.24 -4.75 -17.05
CA ASN A 13 9.63 -5.16 -15.71
C ASN A 13 8.62 -4.64 -14.69
N SER A 14 8.52 -5.34 -13.55
CA SER A 14 7.74 -4.86 -12.42
C SER A 14 8.50 -4.97 -11.11
N TYR A 15 8.29 -3.98 -10.26
CA TYR A 15 8.83 -3.83 -8.92
C TYR A 15 7.71 -3.46 -7.94
N GLY A 16 7.87 -3.84 -6.67
CA GLY A 16 6.79 -3.82 -5.69
C GLY A 16 6.87 -2.67 -4.68
N CYS A 17 5.70 -2.16 -4.28
CA CYS A 17 5.53 -1.46 -3.01
C CYS A 17 4.95 -2.48 -2.02
N HIS A 18 5.75 -2.87 -1.02
CA HIS A 18 5.36 -3.93 -0.09
C HIS A 18 4.88 -3.33 1.23
N GLU A 19 3.76 -3.84 1.72
CA GLU A 19 3.23 -3.51 3.04
C GLU A 19 3.59 -4.63 4.02
N ASN A 20 3.91 -4.26 5.25
CA ASN A 20 4.30 -5.19 6.29
C ASN A 20 3.49 -4.89 7.55
N TYR A 21 2.73 -5.88 8.01
CA TYR A 21 1.94 -5.79 9.21
C TYR A 21 2.44 -6.81 10.22
N LEU A 22 2.66 -6.36 11.46
CA LEU A 22 2.91 -7.28 12.56
C LEU A 22 1.57 -7.84 13.03
N THR A 23 1.43 -9.15 13.06
CA THR A 23 0.24 -9.84 13.55
C THR A 23 0.62 -10.79 14.67
N THR A 24 -0.35 -11.18 15.49
CA THR A 24 -0.20 -12.25 16.47
C THR A 24 0.13 -13.58 15.80
N ARG A 25 0.92 -14.43 16.47
CA ARG A 25 1.22 -15.78 16.01
C ARG A 25 -0.03 -16.64 16.20
N ARG A 26 -0.68 -17.00 15.09
CA ARG A 26 -1.76 -18.01 15.04
C ARG A 26 -1.34 -19.23 14.23
N GLU A 27 -1.99 -20.35 14.50
CA GLU A 27 -1.75 -21.63 13.80
C GLU A 27 -2.31 -21.58 12.36
N GLU A 28 -3.48 -20.96 12.16
CA GLU A 28 -4.20 -20.97 10.88
C GLU A 28 -4.02 -19.68 10.07
N LEU A 29 -2.94 -19.60 9.29
CA LEU A 29 -2.71 -18.47 8.35
C LEU A 29 -3.73 -18.43 7.20
N ALA A 30 -4.41 -19.56 6.93
CA ALA A 30 -5.39 -19.69 5.85
C ALA A 30 -6.57 -18.72 6.04
N GLU A 31 -7.07 -18.59 7.27
CA GLU A 31 -8.20 -17.70 7.61
C GLU A 31 -7.91 -16.23 7.23
N TYR A 32 -6.69 -15.76 7.50
CA TYR A 32 -6.26 -14.42 7.11
C TYR A 32 -6.33 -14.25 5.60
N SER A 33 -5.87 -15.25 4.85
CA SER A 33 -5.78 -15.15 3.40
C SER A 33 -7.16 -15.14 2.75
N GLU A 34 -8.10 -15.96 3.25
CA GLU A 34 -9.48 -16.04 2.74
C GLU A 34 -10.22 -14.70 2.88
N VAL A 35 -10.03 -14.01 4.00
CA VAL A 35 -10.64 -12.70 4.23
C VAL A 35 -9.86 -11.57 3.57
N LEU A 36 -8.53 -11.59 3.61
CA LEU A 36 -7.73 -10.47 3.11
C LEU A 36 -7.66 -10.45 1.59
N ILE A 37 -7.62 -11.59 0.90
CA ILE A 37 -7.48 -11.60 -0.57
C ILE A 37 -8.60 -10.81 -1.26
N PRO A 38 -9.90 -11.03 -0.98
CA PRO A 38 -10.97 -10.25 -1.59
C PRO A 38 -10.85 -8.75 -1.28
N PHE A 39 -10.54 -8.39 -0.03
CA PHE A 39 -10.28 -7.01 0.37
C PHE A 39 -9.11 -6.38 -0.42
N LEU A 40 -7.98 -7.08 -0.48
CA LEU A 40 -6.76 -6.63 -1.13
C LEU A 40 -6.88 -6.52 -2.66
N VAL A 41 -7.67 -7.40 -3.28
CA VAL A 41 -7.98 -7.36 -4.72
C VAL A 41 -8.86 -6.17 -5.06
N THR A 42 -9.81 -5.83 -4.20
CA THR A 42 -10.84 -4.81 -4.47
C THR A 42 -10.45 -3.42 -4.01
N ARG A 43 -9.55 -3.26 -3.02
CA ARG A 43 -9.08 -1.94 -2.55
C ARG A 43 -8.39 -1.09 -3.62
N GLN A 44 -7.98 -1.68 -4.74
CA GLN A 44 -7.39 -0.93 -5.86
C GLN A 44 -8.30 0.19 -6.38
N ILE A 45 -9.63 0.10 -6.18
CA ILE A 45 -10.57 1.15 -6.58
C ILE A 45 -10.29 2.50 -5.91
N TYR A 46 -9.65 2.53 -4.73
CA TYR A 46 -9.16 3.76 -4.10
C TYR A 46 -7.63 3.82 -3.97
N ALA A 47 -6.95 2.67 -4.00
CA ALA A 47 -5.50 2.58 -3.77
C ALA A 47 -4.65 2.36 -5.04
N GLY A 48 -5.28 2.20 -6.22
CA GLY A 48 -4.60 2.05 -7.49
C GLY A 48 -3.85 3.32 -7.91
N ALA A 49 -2.70 3.15 -8.54
CA ALA A 49 -1.87 4.27 -8.97
C ALA A 49 -2.04 4.63 -10.45
N GLY A 50 -2.86 3.89 -11.19
CA GLY A 50 -3.17 4.08 -12.61
C GLY A 50 -2.07 3.57 -13.54
N LYS A 51 -2.42 3.14 -14.76
CA LYS A 51 -1.44 2.81 -15.80
C LYS A 51 -2.05 2.90 -17.19
N ILE A 52 -1.28 3.38 -18.16
CA ILE A 52 -1.59 3.12 -19.57
C ILE A 52 -1.05 1.74 -19.93
N LEU A 53 -1.95 0.80 -20.21
CA LEU A 53 -1.63 -0.56 -20.58
C LEU A 53 -1.79 -0.76 -22.08
N LEU A 54 -0.73 -1.21 -22.74
CA LEU A 54 -0.78 -1.69 -24.11
C LEU A 54 -1.28 -3.14 -24.10
N THR A 55 -2.42 -3.40 -24.73
CA THR A 55 -2.96 -4.76 -24.90
C THR A 55 -2.97 -5.13 -26.38
N PRO A 56 -3.08 -6.43 -26.73
CA PRO A 56 -3.29 -6.84 -28.12
C PRO A 56 -4.54 -6.23 -28.78
N ARG A 57 -5.50 -5.72 -27.99
CA ARG A 57 -6.73 -5.08 -28.48
C ARG A 57 -6.63 -3.55 -28.53
N GLY A 58 -5.46 -2.98 -28.23
CA GLY A 58 -5.24 -1.54 -28.15
C GLY A 58 -4.78 -1.08 -26.77
N ALA A 59 -4.38 0.18 -26.69
CA ALA A 59 -4.00 0.84 -25.44
C ALA A 59 -5.25 1.27 -24.66
N LYS A 60 -5.18 1.13 -23.34
CA LYS A 60 -6.24 1.60 -22.43
C LYS A 60 -5.65 2.09 -21.12
N TYR A 61 -6.43 2.90 -20.39
CA TYR A 61 -6.11 3.24 -19.02
C TYR A 61 -6.65 2.17 -18.05
N CYS A 62 -5.86 1.84 -17.03
CA CYS A 62 -6.15 0.83 -16.01
C CYS A 62 -5.97 1.42 -14.61
N ILE A 63 -6.68 0.88 -13.62
CA ILE A 63 -6.63 1.34 -12.21
C ILE A 63 -5.29 0.99 -11.56
N SER A 64 -4.79 -0.23 -11.73
CA SER A 64 -3.60 -0.73 -11.05
C SER A 64 -2.44 -0.98 -12.01
N GLN A 65 -1.24 -0.64 -11.56
CA GLN A 65 0.01 -0.99 -12.25
C GLN A 65 0.39 -2.46 -12.03
N ARG A 66 0.06 -3.00 -10.86
CA ARG A 66 0.48 -4.33 -10.42
C ARG A 66 -0.44 -5.45 -10.89
N ALA A 67 -1.72 -5.19 -11.19
CA ALA A 67 -2.72 -6.23 -11.49
C ALA A 67 -2.28 -7.24 -12.57
N GLU A 68 -1.64 -6.80 -13.66
CA GLU A 68 -1.13 -7.67 -14.74
C GLU A 68 0.09 -8.51 -14.35
N HIS A 69 0.73 -8.17 -13.24
CA HIS A 69 1.97 -8.77 -12.76
C HIS A 69 1.79 -9.68 -11.54
N ILE A 70 0.55 -9.85 -11.04
CA ILE A 70 0.19 -10.79 -9.98
C ILE A 70 -0.28 -12.10 -10.62
N TRP A 71 0.24 -13.23 -10.11
CA TRP A 71 -0.03 -14.56 -10.71
C TRP A 71 -0.57 -15.59 -9.71
N GLU A 72 -0.32 -15.42 -8.42
CA GLU A 72 -0.76 -16.36 -7.37
C GLU A 72 -1.52 -15.64 -6.26
N GLY A 73 -2.41 -16.34 -5.56
CA GLY A 73 -3.05 -15.79 -4.36
C GLY A 73 -2.06 -15.71 -3.20
N VAL A 74 -1.36 -16.81 -2.94
CA VAL A 74 -0.48 -16.99 -1.78
C VAL A 74 0.77 -17.77 -2.21
N SER A 75 1.97 -17.28 -1.85
CA SER A 75 3.25 -17.91 -2.22
C SER A 75 4.39 -17.36 -1.36
N SER A 76 5.55 -18.02 -1.32
CA SER A 76 6.74 -17.48 -0.63
C SER A 76 7.66 -16.67 -1.55
N ALA A 77 7.48 -16.76 -2.87
CA ALA A 77 8.29 -16.03 -3.84
C ALA A 77 7.82 -14.58 -4.00
N THR A 78 8.74 -13.66 -4.28
CA THR A 78 8.42 -12.23 -4.51
C THR A 78 8.61 -11.81 -5.97
N THR A 79 9.40 -12.55 -6.75
CA THR A 79 9.77 -12.17 -8.13
C THR A 79 9.22 -13.11 -9.21
N ARG A 80 9.13 -14.42 -8.95
CA ARG A 80 8.65 -15.44 -9.91
C ARG A 80 7.13 -15.58 -9.91
N SER A 81 6.52 -15.92 -8.77
CA SER A 81 5.07 -16.14 -8.66
C SER A 81 4.28 -14.89 -8.28
N ARG A 82 4.90 -13.91 -7.60
CA ARG A 82 4.29 -12.62 -7.21
C ARG A 82 2.86 -12.81 -6.64
N PRO A 83 2.73 -13.42 -5.45
CA PRO A 83 1.43 -13.66 -4.82
C PRO A 83 0.74 -12.37 -4.37
N ILE A 84 -0.52 -12.42 -3.97
CA ILE A 84 -1.18 -11.32 -3.27
C ILE A 84 -0.61 -11.19 -1.85
N ILE A 85 -0.52 -12.31 -1.13
CA ILE A 85 0.06 -12.43 0.21
C ILE A 85 1.33 -13.30 0.13
N ASN A 86 2.44 -12.77 0.64
CA ASN A 86 3.68 -13.50 0.75
C ASN A 86 3.77 -14.23 2.11
N THR A 87 4.09 -15.53 2.06
CA THR A 87 4.12 -16.41 3.25
C THR A 87 5.49 -16.57 3.89
N ARG A 88 6.48 -15.75 3.52
CA ARG A 88 7.82 -15.81 4.11
C ARG A 88 7.76 -15.50 5.62
N ASP A 89 8.11 -16.49 6.44
CA ASP A 89 8.09 -16.37 7.90
C ASP A 89 9.37 -15.76 8.46
N GLU A 90 9.56 -14.46 8.19
CA GLU A 90 10.63 -13.65 8.77
C GLU A 90 10.01 -12.52 9.61
N PRO A 91 9.60 -12.78 10.87
CA PRO A 91 8.85 -11.82 11.66
C PRO A 91 9.68 -10.58 12.04
N HIS A 92 11.00 -10.71 12.02
CA HIS A 92 11.93 -9.75 12.62
C HIS A 92 11.51 -9.36 14.05
N ALA A 93 10.90 -10.27 14.79
CA ALA A 93 10.42 -10.07 16.15
C ALA A 93 10.58 -11.39 16.92
N ASN A 94 10.03 -11.50 18.13
CA ASN A 94 9.89 -12.82 18.75
C ASN A 94 8.97 -13.71 17.89
N ALA A 95 9.52 -14.78 17.32
CA ALA A 95 8.82 -15.68 16.42
C ALA A 95 7.76 -16.55 17.10
N GLU A 96 7.81 -16.68 18.43
CA GLU A 96 6.77 -17.38 19.21
C GLU A 96 5.50 -16.52 19.35
N LEU A 97 5.65 -15.20 19.35
CA LEU A 97 4.56 -14.26 19.62
C LEU A 97 4.00 -13.61 18.37
N PHE A 98 4.84 -13.43 17.34
CA PHE A 98 4.47 -12.61 16.18
C PHE A 98 4.76 -13.27 14.83
N ARG A 99 4.01 -12.82 13.83
CA ARG A 99 4.31 -12.98 12.41
C ARG A 99 4.40 -11.62 11.74
N ARG A 100 5.08 -11.58 10.59
CA ARG A 100 5.04 -10.44 9.68
C ARG A 100 4.22 -10.83 8.46
N LEU A 101 3.00 -10.33 8.39
CA LEU A 101 2.18 -10.43 7.19
C LEU A 101 2.78 -9.52 6.12
N HIS A 102 3.19 -10.12 5.00
CA HIS A 102 3.85 -9.42 3.91
C HIS A 102 2.93 -9.34 2.68
N VAL A 103 2.42 -8.15 2.39
CA VAL A 103 1.49 -7.90 1.27
C VAL A 103 2.25 -7.25 0.12
N ILE A 104 2.08 -7.76 -1.10
CA ILE A 104 2.87 -7.32 -2.28
C ILE A 104 2.02 -6.91 -3.50
N VAL A 105 0.71 -6.91 -3.33
CA VAL A 105 -0.28 -6.60 -4.38
C VAL A 105 -0.41 -5.10 -4.65
N GLY A 106 -0.09 -4.25 -3.66
CA GLY A 106 -0.34 -2.82 -3.72
C GLY A 106 0.55 -2.08 -4.71
N ASP A 107 -0.02 -1.03 -5.31
CA ASP A 107 0.73 -0.07 -6.10
C ASP A 107 1.54 0.88 -5.20
N SER A 108 2.57 1.50 -5.78
CA SER A 108 3.29 2.63 -5.23
C SER A 108 2.43 3.89 -5.40
N ASN A 109 1.99 4.49 -4.30
CA ASN A 109 1.14 5.68 -4.33
C ASN A 109 1.96 6.96 -4.19
N MET A 110 1.63 8.00 -4.97
CA MET A 110 2.14 9.35 -4.78
C MET A 110 1.27 10.09 -3.76
N SER A 111 -0.06 9.94 -3.88
CA SER A 111 -1.04 10.47 -2.94
C SER A 111 -0.82 9.98 -1.51
N GLU A 112 -0.69 10.93 -0.59
CA GLU A 112 -0.61 10.68 0.84
C GLU A 112 -1.95 10.13 1.37
N TYR A 113 -3.07 10.64 0.82
CA TYR A 113 -4.41 10.15 1.13
C TYR A 113 -4.53 8.65 0.79
N ALA A 114 -4.18 8.27 -0.43
CA ALA A 114 -4.24 6.88 -0.88
C ALA A 114 -3.33 5.96 -0.04
N THR A 115 -2.11 6.44 0.29
CA THR A 115 -1.18 5.70 1.15
C THR A 115 -1.74 5.49 2.56
N PHE A 116 -2.26 6.54 3.18
CA PHE A 116 -2.82 6.50 4.52
C PHE A 116 -4.03 5.57 4.59
N LEU A 117 -4.98 5.72 3.67
CA LEU A 117 -6.16 4.87 3.59
C LEU A 117 -5.80 3.40 3.34
N LYS A 118 -4.91 3.13 2.38
CA LYS A 118 -4.45 1.76 2.06
C LYS A 118 -3.92 1.02 3.28
N VAL A 119 -3.09 1.68 4.09
CA VAL A 119 -2.49 1.09 5.29
C VAL A 119 -3.49 1.02 6.44
N GLY A 120 -4.23 2.10 6.69
CA GLY A 120 -5.18 2.21 7.80
C GLY A 120 -6.37 1.28 7.68
N ALA A 121 -6.99 1.17 6.50
CA ALA A 121 -8.11 0.25 6.26
C ALA A 121 -7.68 -1.22 6.49
N CYS A 122 -6.50 -1.59 5.99
CA CYS A 122 -5.96 -2.93 6.22
C CYS A 122 -5.66 -3.18 7.70
N SER A 123 -5.15 -2.18 8.44
CA SER A 123 -4.92 -2.30 9.88
C SER A 123 -6.21 -2.56 10.67
N ILE A 124 -7.33 -1.92 10.31
CA ILE A 124 -8.63 -2.16 10.95
C ILE A 124 -9.10 -3.60 10.66
N LEU A 125 -8.97 -4.05 9.42
CA LEU A 125 -9.30 -5.42 9.01
C LEU A 125 -8.51 -6.48 9.78
N LEU A 126 -7.22 -6.24 10.00
CA LEU A 126 -6.38 -7.13 10.80
C LEU A 126 -6.83 -7.17 12.27
N GLN A 127 -7.18 -6.03 12.85
CA GLN A 127 -7.72 -6.02 14.22
C GLN A 127 -9.04 -6.77 14.33
N MET A 128 -9.93 -6.61 13.34
CA MET A 128 -11.18 -7.37 13.29
C MET A 128 -10.93 -8.88 13.18
N LEU A 129 -9.96 -9.31 12.37
CA LEU A 129 -9.55 -10.71 12.26
C LEU A 129 -8.92 -11.27 13.54
N GLU A 130 -8.29 -10.42 14.33
CA GLU A 130 -7.72 -10.80 15.61
C GLU A 130 -8.77 -10.87 16.74
N GLU A 131 -9.95 -10.29 16.55
CA GLU A 131 -11.02 -10.30 17.54
C GLU A 131 -11.96 -11.51 17.37
N PRO A 132 -11.96 -12.49 18.29
CA PRO A 132 -12.71 -13.74 18.12
C PRO A 132 -14.23 -13.56 18.01
N SER A 133 -14.76 -12.46 18.52
CA SER A 133 -16.20 -12.17 18.50
C SER A 133 -16.70 -11.58 17.18
N ILE A 134 -15.81 -11.29 16.23
CA ILE A 134 -16.14 -10.75 14.92
C ILE A 134 -16.20 -11.86 13.89
N VAL A 135 -17.35 -11.97 13.22
CA VAL A 135 -17.55 -12.88 12.10
C VAL A 135 -17.68 -12.06 10.83
N LEU A 136 -16.81 -12.33 9.87
CA LEU A 136 -16.84 -11.71 8.56
C LEU A 136 -17.58 -12.60 7.56
N ARG A 137 -18.34 -11.96 6.68
CA ARG A 137 -19.02 -12.67 5.60
C ARG A 137 -18.01 -13.22 4.61
N ASP A 138 -18.23 -14.43 4.14
CA ASP A 138 -17.41 -15.04 3.10
C ASP A 138 -17.51 -14.26 1.77
N MET A 139 -16.39 -13.65 1.39
CA MET A 139 -16.18 -12.92 0.15
C MET A 139 -15.17 -13.60 -0.77
N THR A 140 -14.88 -14.89 -0.55
CA THR A 140 -13.91 -15.66 -1.33
C THR A 140 -14.21 -15.53 -2.82
N LEU A 141 -13.22 -15.03 -3.57
CA LEU A 141 -13.30 -14.87 -5.02
C LEU A 141 -13.13 -16.23 -5.69
N GLU A 142 -13.94 -16.52 -6.72
CA GLU A 142 -13.79 -17.76 -7.52
C GLU A 142 -12.37 -17.85 -8.11
N ASN A 143 -11.87 -16.72 -8.62
CA ASN A 143 -10.51 -16.62 -9.12
C ASN A 143 -9.95 -15.21 -8.82
N PRO A 144 -9.14 -15.04 -7.76
CA PRO A 144 -8.64 -13.72 -7.36
C PRO A 144 -7.71 -13.09 -8.41
N ILE A 145 -6.99 -13.90 -9.19
CA ILE A 145 -6.05 -13.44 -10.23
C ILE A 145 -6.76 -12.92 -11.46
N ARG A 146 -7.87 -13.56 -11.81
CA ARG A 146 -8.77 -13.04 -12.83
C ARG A 146 -9.47 -11.78 -12.35
N ALA A 147 -10.01 -11.80 -11.13
CA ALA A 147 -10.75 -10.70 -10.55
C ALA A 147 -9.92 -9.41 -10.46
N ILE A 148 -8.66 -9.48 -9.99
CA ILE A 148 -7.80 -8.29 -9.86
C ILE A 148 -7.56 -7.59 -11.20
N ARG A 149 -7.39 -8.35 -12.28
CA ARG A 149 -7.21 -7.82 -13.65
C ARG A 149 -8.51 -7.28 -14.21
N GLU A 150 -9.61 -8.00 -14.03
CA GLU A 150 -10.93 -7.57 -14.48
C GLU A 150 -11.35 -6.24 -13.83
N ILE A 151 -11.16 -6.09 -12.52
CA ILE A 151 -11.41 -4.83 -11.79
C ILE A 151 -10.49 -3.73 -12.29
N SER A 152 -9.18 -4.01 -12.43
CA SER A 152 -8.23 -3.01 -12.93
C SER A 152 -8.56 -2.51 -14.35
N HIS A 153 -9.32 -3.29 -15.10
CA HIS A 153 -9.69 -3.03 -16.49
C HIS A 153 -11.08 -2.39 -16.63
N ASP A 154 -11.72 -1.95 -15.54
CA ASP A 154 -12.97 -1.20 -15.65
C ASP A 154 -12.79 0.03 -16.58
N ASP A 155 -13.79 0.23 -17.44
CA ASP A 155 -13.71 1.13 -18.58
C ASP A 155 -14.38 2.46 -18.24
N PHE A 156 -13.56 3.41 -17.80
CA PHE A 156 -14.03 4.71 -17.34
C PHE A 156 -14.43 5.66 -18.49
N GLU A 157 -14.07 5.35 -19.74
CA GLU A 157 -14.55 6.12 -20.89
C GLU A 157 -16.05 5.92 -21.13
N LYS A 158 -16.61 4.78 -20.69
CA LYS A 158 -18.04 4.49 -20.82
C LYS A 158 -18.90 5.19 -19.78
N ILE A 159 -18.34 5.76 -18.71
CA ILE A 159 -19.12 6.47 -17.68
C ILE A 159 -19.97 7.60 -18.28
N SER A 160 -19.55 8.21 -19.38
CA SER A 160 -20.28 9.30 -20.05
C SER A 160 -21.68 8.91 -20.55
N ASP A 161 -22.01 7.61 -20.63
CA ASP A 161 -23.35 7.12 -21.04
C ASP A 161 -24.31 6.84 -19.87
N GLY A 162 -23.90 7.09 -18.62
CA GLY A 162 -24.69 6.83 -17.42
C GLY A 162 -24.62 5.39 -16.90
N SER A 163 -23.81 4.52 -17.52
CA SER A 163 -23.55 3.16 -17.02
C SER A 163 -22.63 3.17 -15.80
N ARG A 164 -22.97 2.36 -14.78
CA ARG A 164 -22.07 2.09 -13.66
C ARG A 164 -20.88 1.27 -14.18
N PRO A 165 -19.63 1.76 -14.11
CA PRO A 165 -18.48 1.10 -14.76
C PRO A 165 -18.00 -0.14 -14.00
N TRP A 166 -18.51 -0.36 -12.79
CA TRP A 166 -18.02 -1.40 -11.89
C TRP A 166 -18.41 -2.79 -12.38
N ARG A 167 -17.45 -3.48 -13.00
CA ARG A 167 -17.67 -4.88 -13.38
C ARG A 167 -17.89 -5.73 -12.13
N ARG A 168 -18.76 -6.72 -12.26
CA ARG A 168 -18.98 -7.74 -11.23
C ARG A 168 -18.02 -8.90 -11.41
N VAL A 169 -17.39 -9.31 -10.32
CA VAL A 169 -16.56 -10.51 -10.22
C VAL A 169 -17.33 -11.61 -9.49
N ARG A 170 -17.01 -12.86 -9.81
CA ARG A 170 -17.69 -14.03 -9.25
C ARG A 170 -17.02 -14.46 -7.94
N LEU A 171 -17.85 -14.72 -6.93
CA LEU A 171 -17.44 -15.34 -5.67
C LEU A 171 -17.53 -16.87 -5.78
N ALA A 172 -16.82 -17.59 -4.90
CA ALA A 172 -16.83 -19.05 -4.84
C ALA A 172 -18.24 -19.63 -4.59
N ASN A 173 -19.09 -18.89 -3.86
CA ASN A 173 -20.49 -19.24 -3.63
C ASN A 173 -21.44 -18.91 -4.81
N GLY A 174 -20.90 -18.49 -5.96
CA GLY A 174 -21.67 -18.19 -7.17
C GLY A 174 -22.27 -16.78 -7.25
N ARG A 175 -22.26 -16.00 -6.16
CA ARG A 175 -22.69 -14.59 -6.17
C ARG A 175 -21.77 -13.76 -7.09
N GLN A 176 -22.31 -12.68 -7.63
CA GLN A 176 -21.56 -11.71 -8.42
C GLN A 176 -21.63 -10.32 -7.81
N LEU A 177 -20.49 -9.80 -7.38
CA LEU A 177 -20.37 -8.51 -6.71
C LEU A 177 -19.35 -7.64 -7.42
N SER A 178 -19.57 -6.34 -7.43
CA SER A 178 -18.53 -5.40 -7.85
C SER A 178 -17.45 -5.23 -6.77
N ALA A 179 -16.31 -4.66 -7.14
CA ALA A 179 -15.28 -4.29 -6.16
C ALA A 179 -15.81 -3.31 -5.10
N LEU A 180 -16.70 -2.40 -5.51
CA LEU A 180 -17.36 -1.45 -4.62
C LEU A 180 -18.30 -2.16 -3.62
N ASP A 181 -19.10 -3.13 -4.08
CA ASP A 181 -19.97 -3.93 -3.21
C ASP A 181 -19.16 -4.69 -2.13
N ILE A 182 -18.03 -5.30 -2.54
CA ILE A 182 -17.15 -6.03 -1.63
C ILE A 182 -16.52 -5.09 -0.60
N GLN A 183 -16.00 -3.94 -1.03
CA GLN A 183 -15.41 -2.95 -0.12
C GLN A 183 -16.46 -2.36 0.83
N ARG A 184 -17.72 -2.19 0.41
CA ARG A 184 -18.79 -1.74 1.31
C ARG A 184 -19.09 -2.72 2.42
N GLU A 185 -19.18 -4.03 2.12
CA GLU A 185 -19.39 -5.01 3.18
C GLU A 185 -18.26 -4.93 4.23
N TYR A 186 -17.00 -4.83 3.81
CA TYR A 186 -15.90 -4.68 4.76
C TYR A 186 -15.97 -3.35 5.54
N PHE A 187 -16.32 -2.26 4.88
CA PHE A 187 -16.45 -0.95 5.51
C PHE A 187 -17.60 -0.91 6.52
N GLU A 188 -18.76 -1.48 6.21
CA GLU A 188 -19.91 -1.60 7.13
C GLU A 188 -19.53 -2.40 8.38
N ARG A 189 -18.82 -3.53 8.20
CA ARG A 189 -18.30 -4.32 9.32
C ARG A 189 -17.26 -3.55 10.14
N ALA A 190 -16.39 -2.78 9.49
CA ALA A 190 -15.41 -1.92 10.17
C ALA A 190 -16.06 -0.77 10.95
N GLN A 191 -17.15 -0.20 10.44
CA GLN A 191 -17.96 0.79 11.15
C GLN A 191 -18.61 0.18 12.39
N GLU A 192 -19.31 -0.96 12.26
CA GLU A 192 -19.87 -1.68 13.41
C GLU A 192 -18.79 -2.02 14.44
N PHE A 193 -17.62 -2.50 13.99
CA PHE A 193 -16.48 -2.76 14.86
C PHE A 193 -16.07 -1.51 15.66
N SER A 194 -15.98 -0.35 15.01
CA SER A 194 -15.61 0.92 15.65
C SER A 194 -16.60 1.41 16.73
N THR A 195 -17.85 0.94 16.70
CA THR A 195 -18.85 1.25 17.75
C THR A 195 -18.66 0.41 19.01
N ARG A 196 -18.01 -0.74 18.89
CA ARG A 196 -17.83 -1.73 19.97
C ARG A 196 -16.41 -1.74 20.53
N PHE A 197 -15.43 -1.40 19.71
CA PHE A 197 -14.01 -1.44 20.02
C PHE A 197 -13.36 -0.09 19.73
N ASP A 198 -12.45 0.35 20.61
CA ASP A 198 -11.79 1.64 20.42
C ASP A 198 -10.72 1.55 19.33
N LEU A 199 -10.89 2.38 18.30
CA LEU A 199 -9.91 2.57 17.25
C LEU A 199 -8.98 3.74 17.62
N GLY A 200 -7.69 3.59 17.28
CA GLY A 200 -6.73 4.69 17.38
C GLY A 200 -7.13 5.90 16.52
N VAL A 201 -6.57 7.07 16.79
CA VAL A 201 -6.90 8.32 16.08
C VAL A 201 -6.70 8.17 14.57
N GLU A 202 -5.59 7.54 14.17
CA GLU A 202 -5.24 7.30 12.78
C GLU A 202 -6.20 6.32 12.11
N GLN A 203 -6.66 5.30 12.85
CA GLN A 203 -7.62 4.31 12.34
C GLN A 203 -9.01 4.93 12.18
N LYS A 204 -9.45 5.77 13.13
CA LYS A 204 -10.70 6.54 13.00
C LYS A 204 -10.66 7.44 11.76
N ARG A 205 -9.54 8.13 11.54
CA ARG A 205 -9.32 8.93 10.31
C ARG A 205 -9.37 8.05 9.06
N ALA A 206 -8.70 6.90 9.06
CA ALA A 206 -8.69 5.99 7.92
C ALA A 206 -10.09 5.44 7.61
N LEU A 207 -10.89 5.14 8.63
CA LEU A 207 -12.27 4.70 8.48
C LEU A 207 -13.14 5.79 7.84
N GLN A 208 -13.02 7.04 8.28
CA GLN A 208 -13.71 8.18 7.66
C GLN A 208 -13.29 8.36 6.20
N MET A 209 -11.98 8.30 5.92
CA MET A 209 -11.44 8.40 4.57
C MET A 209 -11.93 7.28 3.65
N TRP A 210 -12.10 6.07 4.22
CA TRP A 210 -12.64 4.92 3.50
C TRP A 210 -14.08 5.17 3.10
N GLY A 211 -14.93 5.59 4.04
CA GLY A 211 -16.33 5.93 3.78
C GLY A 211 -16.48 6.98 2.69
N HIS A 212 -15.74 8.09 2.82
CA HIS A 212 -15.69 9.14 1.80
C HIS A 212 -15.37 8.59 0.41
N CYS A 213 -14.31 7.77 0.28
CA CYS A 213 -13.98 7.18 -1.01
C CYS A 213 -15.10 6.29 -1.56
N LEU A 214 -15.73 5.45 -0.75
CA LEU A 214 -16.80 4.56 -1.23
C LEU A 214 -18.05 5.32 -1.66
N GLU A 215 -18.43 6.36 -0.92
CA GLU A 215 -19.55 7.25 -1.27
C GLU A 215 -19.29 7.99 -2.59
N ARG A 216 -18.09 8.54 -2.75
CA ARG A 216 -17.70 9.26 -3.97
C ARG A 216 -17.59 8.33 -5.16
N LEU A 217 -17.01 7.14 -5.01
CA LEU A 217 -16.93 6.12 -6.06
C LEU A 217 -18.31 5.58 -6.49
N GLU A 218 -19.31 5.61 -5.60
CA GLU A 218 -20.69 5.30 -5.96
C GLU A 218 -21.32 6.39 -6.82
N ALA A 219 -21.15 7.65 -6.41
CA ALA A 219 -21.79 8.79 -7.04
C ALA A 219 -21.15 9.13 -8.40
N ASP A 220 -19.82 9.26 -8.43
CA ASP A 220 -19.02 9.50 -9.62
C ASP A 220 -17.59 8.95 -9.40
N PRO A 221 -17.22 7.84 -10.07
CA PRO A 221 -15.89 7.23 -9.94
C PRO A 221 -14.71 8.16 -10.25
N LEU A 222 -14.93 9.22 -11.03
CA LEU A 222 -13.90 10.19 -11.40
C LEU A 222 -13.88 11.44 -10.52
N SER A 223 -14.60 11.43 -9.40
CA SER A 223 -14.78 12.58 -8.50
C SER A 223 -13.80 12.64 -7.31
N LEU A 224 -12.88 11.67 -7.23
CA LEU A 224 -11.77 11.60 -6.27
C LEU A 224 -10.46 12.10 -6.89
N ASP A 225 -10.54 13.22 -7.62
CA ASP A 225 -9.45 13.80 -8.40
C ASP A 225 -8.42 14.57 -7.55
N ARG A 226 -8.57 14.55 -6.21
CA ARG A 226 -7.58 15.07 -5.26
C ARG A 226 -6.98 13.97 -4.38
N GLU A 227 -7.66 12.83 -4.24
CA GLU A 227 -7.35 11.78 -3.28
C GLU A 227 -6.74 10.52 -3.92
N CYS A 228 -7.32 10.03 -5.02
CA CYS A 228 -6.94 8.74 -5.61
C CYS A 228 -5.97 8.92 -6.77
N ASP A 229 -4.77 8.34 -6.68
CA ASP A 229 -3.72 8.48 -7.70
C ASP A 229 -4.19 8.16 -9.12
N TRP A 230 -4.92 7.05 -9.29
CA TRP A 230 -5.41 6.66 -10.61
C TRP A 230 -6.40 7.68 -11.18
N VAL A 231 -7.20 8.35 -10.35
CA VAL A 231 -8.17 9.38 -10.77
C VAL A 231 -7.45 10.70 -11.09
N ILE A 232 -6.58 11.17 -10.19
CA ILE A 232 -5.76 12.37 -10.38
C ILE A 232 -5.02 12.26 -11.72
N LYS A 233 -4.35 11.13 -11.93
CA LYS A 233 -3.57 10.89 -13.14
C LYS A 233 -4.45 10.69 -14.37
N TYR A 234 -5.58 9.99 -14.25
CA TYR A 234 -6.52 9.84 -15.36
C TYR A 234 -6.99 11.22 -15.84
N ARG A 235 -7.45 12.09 -14.94
CA ARG A 235 -7.89 13.45 -15.26
C ARG A 235 -6.79 14.24 -15.96
N LEU A 236 -5.56 14.22 -15.42
CA LEU A 236 -4.41 14.91 -15.99
C LEU A 236 -4.09 14.43 -17.43
N ILE A 237 -3.98 13.12 -17.62
CA ILE A 237 -3.59 12.54 -18.91
C ILE A 237 -4.73 12.63 -19.91
N ASN A 238 -5.96 12.34 -19.50
CA ASN A 238 -7.13 12.40 -20.36
C ASN A 238 -7.39 13.83 -20.87
N HIS A 239 -7.24 14.84 -20.00
CA HIS A 239 -7.32 16.23 -20.43
C HIS A 239 -6.28 16.58 -21.50
N TYR A 240 -5.02 16.14 -21.32
CA TYR A 240 -3.97 16.35 -22.32
C TYR A 240 -4.27 15.58 -23.62
N ARG A 241 -4.78 14.35 -23.50
CA ARG A 241 -5.17 13.49 -24.62
C ARG A 241 -6.26 14.14 -25.47
N GLU A 242 -7.37 14.54 -24.86
CA GLU A 242 -8.51 15.16 -25.55
C GLU A 242 -8.14 16.49 -26.20
N ARG A 243 -7.44 17.37 -25.45
CA ARG A 243 -7.01 18.68 -25.95
C ARG A 243 -6.14 18.58 -27.21
N ASN A 244 -5.37 17.51 -27.35
CA ASN A 244 -4.44 17.32 -28.46
C ASN A 244 -4.94 16.27 -29.48
N GLY A 245 -6.16 15.73 -29.32
CA GLY A 245 -6.72 14.72 -30.22
C GLY A 245 -5.91 13.41 -30.27
N LEU A 246 -5.38 12.97 -29.13
CA LEU A 246 -4.50 11.80 -29.06
C LEU A 246 -5.23 10.51 -28.71
N THR A 247 -4.64 9.39 -29.08
CA THR A 247 -5.04 8.05 -28.66
C THR A 247 -4.20 7.58 -27.47
N TRP A 248 -4.67 6.58 -26.72
CA TRP A 248 -4.00 6.09 -25.51
C TRP A 248 -2.61 5.50 -25.76
N ASP A 249 -2.31 5.06 -26.98
CA ASP A 249 -1.02 4.50 -27.40
C ASP A 249 0.01 5.58 -27.78
N ASP A 250 -0.35 6.88 -27.77
CA ASP A 250 0.58 7.95 -28.09
C ASP A 250 1.74 8.00 -27.06
N PRO A 251 3.02 7.96 -27.51
CA PRO A 251 4.19 7.97 -26.62
C PRO A 251 4.24 9.16 -25.65
N ARG A 252 3.61 10.30 -25.98
CA ARG A 252 3.53 11.44 -25.08
C ARG A 252 2.72 11.12 -23.83
N LEU A 253 1.66 10.33 -23.95
CA LEU A 253 0.84 9.93 -22.80
C LEU A 253 1.59 8.93 -21.91
N ALA A 254 2.33 7.99 -22.52
CA ALA A 254 3.20 7.08 -21.78
C ALA A 254 4.28 7.85 -20.98
N LEU A 255 4.82 8.93 -21.54
CA LEU A 255 5.74 9.81 -20.82
C LEU A 255 5.07 10.54 -19.65
N LEU A 256 3.82 11.00 -19.80
CA LEU A 256 3.06 11.62 -18.71
C LEU A 256 2.75 10.61 -17.60
N ASP A 257 2.37 9.38 -17.95
CA ASP A 257 2.14 8.29 -16.99
C ASP A 257 3.40 8.06 -16.13
N LEU A 258 4.57 8.00 -16.75
CA LEU A 258 5.84 7.85 -16.03
C LEU A 258 6.20 9.10 -15.20
N LYS A 259 6.08 10.31 -15.78
CA LYS A 259 6.44 11.57 -15.12
C LYS A 259 5.54 11.93 -13.93
N TYR A 260 4.33 11.38 -13.85
CA TYR A 260 3.50 11.49 -12.65
C TYR A 260 4.24 11.00 -11.40
N HIS A 261 5.05 9.95 -11.56
CA HIS A 261 5.76 9.29 -10.46
C HIS A 261 7.22 9.74 -10.25
N ASP A 262 7.71 10.76 -10.96
CA ASP A 262 9.07 11.29 -10.72
C ASP A 262 9.15 11.88 -9.31
N VAL A 263 10.09 11.38 -8.50
CA VAL A 263 10.24 11.79 -7.09
C VAL A 263 10.81 13.21 -6.94
N SER A 264 11.28 13.82 -8.03
CA SER A 264 11.78 15.19 -8.03
C SER A 264 10.65 16.19 -7.81
N ARG A 265 10.74 16.99 -6.73
CA ARG A 265 9.76 18.03 -6.38
C ARG A 265 9.56 19.08 -7.49
N ASP A 266 10.60 19.42 -8.25
CA ASP A 266 10.50 20.43 -9.33
C ASP A 266 9.95 19.90 -10.66
N ARG A 267 10.08 18.58 -10.90
CA ARG A 267 9.80 17.98 -12.22
C ARG A 267 8.57 17.09 -12.22
N GLY A 268 8.35 16.33 -11.15
CA GLY A 268 7.28 15.35 -11.04
C GLY A 268 5.91 15.98 -11.15
N LEU A 269 5.04 15.39 -11.97
CA LEU A 269 3.73 15.99 -12.24
C LEU A 269 2.84 15.98 -10.98
N PHE A 270 2.92 14.94 -10.14
CA PHE A 270 2.20 14.91 -8.87
C PHE A 270 2.59 16.10 -7.97
N TYR A 271 3.88 16.35 -7.78
CA TYR A 271 4.35 17.47 -6.94
C TYR A 271 3.98 18.84 -7.50
N LYS A 272 3.90 18.99 -8.83
CA LYS A 272 3.37 20.22 -9.45
C LYS A 272 1.89 20.44 -9.17
N LEU A 273 1.11 19.36 -9.04
CA LEU A 273 -0.29 19.45 -8.61
C LEU A 273 -0.38 19.79 -7.12
N GLN A 274 0.46 19.16 -6.28
CA GLN A 274 0.53 19.44 -4.84
C GLN A 274 0.89 20.89 -4.54
N GLN A 275 1.88 21.47 -5.22
CA GLN A 275 2.26 22.89 -5.09
C GLN A 275 1.14 23.87 -5.46
N ARG A 276 0.13 23.42 -6.21
CA ARG A 276 -1.04 24.20 -6.61
C ARG A 276 -2.28 23.87 -5.78
N ASP A 277 -2.11 23.10 -4.71
CA ASP A 277 -3.21 22.63 -3.86
C ASP A 277 -4.32 21.92 -4.66
N LEU A 278 -3.91 21.09 -5.64
CA LEU A 278 -4.81 20.28 -6.47
C LEU A 278 -4.90 18.82 -6.01
N VAL A 279 -4.18 18.44 -4.95
CA VAL A 279 -4.23 17.10 -4.35
C VAL A 279 -4.23 17.23 -2.83
N GLU A 280 -4.87 16.28 -2.16
CA GLU A 280 -4.93 16.26 -0.70
C GLU A 280 -3.58 15.90 -0.09
N SER A 281 -3.17 16.67 0.92
CA SER A 281 -1.98 16.42 1.73
C SER A 281 -2.37 16.04 3.15
N ILE A 282 -1.71 15.03 3.70
CA ILE A 282 -1.98 14.45 5.02
C ILE A 282 -0.90 14.85 6.02
N CYS A 283 0.35 14.89 5.56
CA CYS A 283 1.52 15.22 6.37
C CYS A 283 1.91 16.69 6.17
N LEU A 284 2.44 17.31 7.22
CA LEU A 284 3.10 18.61 7.10
C LEU A 284 4.49 18.42 6.47
N GLU A 285 4.94 19.38 5.68
CA GLU A 285 6.26 19.32 5.03
C GLU A 285 7.39 19.22 6.06
N ASP A 286 7.29 19.97 7.16
CA ASP A 286 8.27 19.94 8.25
C ASP A 286 8.37 18.55 8.90
N ASP A 287 7.25 17.85 9.10
CA ASP A 287 7.24 16.48 9.64
C ASP A 287 7.94 15.50 8.69
N VAL A 288 7.75 15.67 7.38
CA VAL A 288 8.42 14.85 6.36
C VAL A 288 9.93 15.09 6.36
N LEU A 289 10.36 16.35 6.46
CA LEU A 289 11.77 16.72 6.54
C LEU A 289 12.42 16.21 7.83
N GLU A 290 11.72 16.31 8.97
CA GLU A 290 12.21 15.77 10.24
C GLU A 290 12.37 14.24 10.16
N ALA A 291 11.41 13.53 9.56
CA ALA A 291 11.42 12.08 9.43
C ALA A 291 12.58 11.54 8.58
N MET A 292 13.23 12.38 7.75
CA MET A 292 14.45 12.01 7.02
C MET A 292 15.65 11.74 7.95
N HIS A 293 15.64 12.34 9.14
CA HIS A 293 16.77 12.32 10.08
C HIS A 293 16.41 11.72 11.43
N ARG A 294 15.14 11.84 11.84
CA ARG A 294 14.66 11.36 13.14
C ARG A 294 13.80 10.11 12.95
N PRO A 295 14.23 8.94 13.46
CA PRO A 295 13.40 7.74 13.39
C PRO A 295 12.14 7.86 14.27
N PRO A 296 11.12 7.02 14.07
CA PRO A 296 9.97 6.96 14.97
C PRO A 296 10.40 6.71 16.43
N GLN A 297 9.94 7.56 17.35
CA GLN A 297 10.37 7.54 18.75
C GLN A 297 9.66 6.48 19.61
N THR A 298 8.62 5.85 19.08
CA THR A 298 7.74 4.90 19.77
C THR A 298 8.08 3.44 19.48
N THR A 299 9.10 3.16 18.66
CA THR A 299 9.49 1.79 18.28
C THR A 299 10.99 1.57 18.44
N ARG A 300 11.44 0.33 18.26
CA ARG A 300 12.88 -0.01 18.22
C ARG A 300 13.67 0.73 17.15
N ALA A 301 13.03 1.35 16.16
CA ALA A 301 13.71 2.19 15.17
C ALA A 301 14.47 3.34 15.85
N ARG A 302 13.98 3.86 16.98
CA ARG A 302 14.68 4.82 17.84
C ARG A 302 16.03 4.28 18.29
N LEU A 303 16.06 3.08 18.85
CA LEU A 303 17.28 2.42 19.34
C LEU A 303 18.30 2.25 18.21
N ARG A 304 17.84 1.77 17.04
CA ARG A 304 18.70 1.60 15.86
C ARG A 304 19.26 2.93 15.37
N GLY A 305 18.43 3.95 15.24
CA GLY A 305 18.84 5.26 14.73
C GLY A 305 19.85 5.94 15.65
N GLU A 306 19.62 5.90 16.97
CA GLU A 306 20.57 6.45 17.94
C GLU A 306 21.92 5.72 17.92
N PHE A 307 21.90 4.37 17.87
CA PHE A 307 23.14 3.59 17.77
C PHE A 307 23.93 3.94 16.51
N VAL A 308 23.28 3.97 15.34
CA VAL A 308 23.91 4.33 14.06
C VAL A 308 24.49 5.75 14.10
N ARG A 309 23.73 6.71 14.64
CA ARG A 309 24.15 8.11 14.75
C ARG A 309 25.43 8.23 15.59
N ARG A 310 25.43 7.64 16.79
CA ARG A 310 26.56 7.69 17.72
C ARG A 310 27.79 6.95 17.19
N ALA A 311 27.59 5.79 16.56
CA ALA A 311 28.70 5.03 15.98
C ALA A 311 29.38 5.80 14.83
N LYS A 312 28.60 6.50 13.99
CA LYS A 312 29.13 7.41 12.96
C LYS A 312 29.90 8.59 13.54
N GLU A 313 29.34 9.28 14.55
CA GLU A 313 30.02 10.39 15.25
C GLU A 313 31.38 9.96 15.82
N ARG A 314 31.46 8.74 16.34
CA ARG A 314 32.67 8.16 16.94
C ARG A 314 33.58 7.43 15.94
N LYS A 315 33.22 7.40 14.64
CA LYS A 315 33.95 6.70 13.58
C LYS A 315 34.25 5.23 13.92
N ARG A 316 33.28 4.53 14.51
CA ARG A 316 33.39 3.11 14.87
C ARG A 316 32.83 2.24 13.76
N ASP A 317 33.45 1.08 13.53
CA ASP A 317 32.90 0.07 12.62
C ASP A 317 31.76 -0.69 13.30
N TYR A 318 30.62 -0.79 12.60
CA TYR A 318 29.42 -1.44 13.12
C TYR A 318 28.63 -2.16 12.02
N THR A 319 27.81 -3.12 12.44
CA THR A 319 26.86 -3.83 11.58
C THR A 319 25.48 -3.77 12.22
N VAL A 320 24.45 -3.42 11.45
CA VAL A 320 23.07 -3.31 11.92
C VAL A 320 22.10 -3.99 10.98
N ASP A 321 21.07 -4.61 11.54
CA ASP A 321 19.89 -5.05 10.80
C ASP A 321 18.59 -4.69 11.56
N TRP A 322 17.47 -5.36 11.27
CA TRP A 322 16.20 -5.11 11.93
C TRP A 322 16.22 -5.41 13.44
N VAL A 323 16.97 -6.42 13.87
CA VAL A 323 16.99 -6.94 15.26
C VAL A 323 18.38 -6.97 15.89
N HIS A 324 19.47 -6.83 15.13
CA HIS A 324 20.85 -6.86 15.63
C HIS A 324 21.48 -5.47 15.56
N LEU A 325 22.12 -5.06 16.66
CA LEU A 325 23.05 -3.94 16.71
C LEU A 325 24.40 -4.48 17.14
N LYS A 326 25.40 -4.45 16.26
CA LYS A 326 26.73 -5.04 16.48
C LYS A 326 27.83 -4.01 16.32
N LEU A 327 28.79 -4.00 17.25
CA LEU A 327 30.09 -3.35 17.05
C LEU A 327 31.11 -4.35 16.53
N ASN A 328 31.85 -3.95 15.50
CA ASN A 328 32.85 -4.78 14.85
C ASN A 328 34.24 -4.59 15.50
N ASP A 329 34.28 -4.53 16.83
CA ASP A 329 35.53 -4.50 17.61
C ASP A 329 36.03 -5.91 17.94
N GLN A 330 37.17 -6.02 18.62
CA GLN A 330 37.73 -7.31 19.05
C GLN A 330 36.76 -8.12 19.93
N ALA A 331 35.88 -7.45 20.67
CA ALA A 331 34.91 -8.09 21.56
C ALA A 331 33.58 -8.46 20.84
N GLN A 332 33.38 -8.01 19.59
CA GLN A 332 32.21 -8.26 18.76
C GLN A 332 30.85 -8.11 19.47
N ARG A 333 30.72 -7.07 20.29
CA ARG A 333 29.55 -6.86 21.15
C ARG A 333 28.28 -6.67 20.33
N THR A 334 27.26 -7.48 20.61
CA THR A 334 25.99 -7.51 19.86
C THR A 334 24.79 -7.44 20.82
N VAL A 335 23.81 -6.60 20.49
CA VAL A 335 22.52 -6.52 21.22
C VAL A 335 21.36 -6.91 20.29
N LEU A 336 20.45 -7.73 20.83
CA LEU A 336 19.25 -8.23 20.14
C LEU A 336 17.99 -7.45 20.55
N CYS A 337 17.39 -6.74 19.60
CA CYS A 337 16.16 -5.94 19.70
C CYS A 337 14.96 -6.68 19.07
N LYS A 338 14.59 -7.84 19.62
CA LYS A 338 13.48 -8.68 19.13
C LYS A 338 12.09 -8.11 19.43
N ASP A 339 11.96 -7.18 20.36
CA ASP A 339 10.70 -6.51 20.66
C ASP A 339 10.57 -5.26 19.76
N PRO A 340 9.63 -5.22 18.80
CA PRO A 340 9.47 -4.08 17.90
C PRO A 340 8.91 -2.83 18.61
N PHE A 341 8.23 -3.00 19.75
CA PHE A 341 7.56 -1.93 20.49
C PHE A 341 8.48 -1.22 21.48
N LYS A 342 9.59 -1.84 21.89
CA LYS A 342 10.56 -1.20 22.78
C LYS A 342 11.37 -0.12 22.08
N SER A 343 11.17 1.13 22.49
CA SER A 343 11.97 2.28 22.06
C SER A 343 13.11 2.63 23.02
N HIS A 344 13.18 1.98 24.18
CA HIS A 344 14.21 2.13 25.23
C HIS A 344 14.74 0.75 25.65
N ASP A 345 16.05 0.60 25.79
CA ASP A 345 16.71 -0.65 26.20
C ASP A 345 18.09 -0.35 26.80
N GLU A 346 18.27 -0.63 28.09
CA GLU A 346 19.51 -0.38 28.82
C GLU A 346 20.73 -1.06 28.18
N ARG A 347 20.53 -2.21 27.51
CA ARG A 347 21.62 -2.94 26.86
C ARG A 347 22.15 -2.16 25.66
N VAL A 348 21.25 -1.50 24.92
CA VAL A 348 21.62 -0.63 23.81
C VAL A 348 22.29 0.64 24.33
N GLU A 349 21.79 1.22 25.42
CA GLU A 349 22.40 2.40 26.05
C GLU A 349 23.83 2.11 26.53
N LYS A 350 24.06 0.97 27.18
CA LYS A 350 25.41 0.50 27.56
C LYS A 350 26.31 0.27 26.34
N LEU A 351 25.77 -0.29 25.26
CA LEU A 351 26.52 -0.47 24.01
C LEU A 351 26.95 0.89 23.43
N ILE A 352 26.03 1.85 23.38
CA ILE A 352 26.30 3.22 22.89
C ILE A 352 27.31 3.95 23.79
N ALA A 353 27.18 3.84 25.11
CA ALA A 353 28.09 4.46 26.06
C ALA A 353 29.54 3.93 25.92
N SER A 354 29.71 2.79 25.27
CA SER A 354 31.01 2.14 25.05
C SER A 354 31.65 2.41 23.67
N LEU A 355 31.04 3.27 22.85
CA LEU A 355 31.55 3.76 21.56
C LEU A 355 32.60 4.86 21.74
#